data_AF-A0A4U3I6H7-F1
#
_entry.id   AF-A0A4U3I6H7-F1
#
_cell.length_a   1.000
_cell.length_b   1.000
_cell.length_c   1.000
_cell.angle_alpha   90.00
_cell.angle_beta   90.00
_cell.angle_gamma   90.00
#
_symmetry.space_group_name_H-M   'P 1'
#
loop_
_entity.id
_entity.type
_entity.pdbx_description
1 polymer ?
#
loop_
_entity_poly.entity_id
_entity_poly.type
_entity_poly.pdbx_seq_one_letter_code
_entity_poly.pdbx_strand_id
1 'polypeptide(L)'
;MGLLAIPLIIWGALNFAGNATSVLGWLSIMPRDLAGLINPPQVSLPDAIKSAVVEGGNYTTAPTSETLVAKVITRASLDDANSGADMPFLFSLVSPFKPTGMNTIFRGDGCRFLGKGRGISQDKNGGYIDIVGASCVDDRGIAYELHAQGTRRLGFVANVGDFTSGTVKLIQDKGDHTLQHAENVMLRFDQPVALLLEAGRVR
;
A
#
# COMPACT_ATOMS: atom_id res chain seq x y z
N MET A 1 -28.82 -41.90 -4.78
CA MET A 1 -28.84 -40.87 -3.72
C MET A 1 -27.45 -40.83 -3.11
N GLY A 2 -26.69 -39.75 -3.11
CA GLY A 2 -26.93 -38.39 -3.60
C GLY A 2 -25.66 -37.81 -4.22
N LEU A 3 -25.86 -36.97 -5.23
CA LEU A 3 -24.83 -36.11 -5.81
C LEU A 3 -24.39 -35.09 -4.75
N LEU A 4 -23.08 -35.08 -4.44
CA LEU A 4 -22.46 -34.02 -3.66
C LEU A 4 -22.37 -32.77 -4.54
N ALA A 5 -23.16 -31.77 -4.17
CA ALA A 5 -23.17 -30.44 -4.78
C ALA A 5 -21.83 -29.74 -4.47
N ILE A 6 -21.07 -29.44 -5.53
CA ILE A 6 -19.95 -28.51 -5.51
C ILE A 6 -20.56 -27.11 -5.44
N PRO A 7 -20.26 -26.27 -4.43
CA PRO A 7 -20.72 -24.88 -4.47
C PRO A 7 -19.97 -24.15 -5.58
N LEU A 8 -20.72 -23.76 -6.62
CA LEU A 8 -20.33 -22.77 -7.62
C LEU A 8 -19.87 -21.51 -6.89
N ILE A 9 -18.57 -21.23 -6.90
CA ILE A 9 -18.05 -19.93 -6.50
C ILE A 9 -18.32 -18.98 -7.67
N ILE A 10 -19.26 -18.07 -7.42
CA ILE A 10 -19.78 -17.09 -8.34
C ILE A 10 -18.63 -16.23 -8.89
N TRP A 11 -18.41 -16.35 -10.20
CA TRP A 11 -17.69 -15.38 -11.02
C TRP A 11 -18.43 -14.03 -10.96
N GLY A 12 -18.07 -13.20 -9.99
CA GLY A 12 -18.44 -11.80 -9.96
C GLY A 12 -17.49 -11.03 -10.88
N ALA A 13 -17.87 -10.87 -12.15
CA ALA A 13 -17.19 -9.98 -13.08
C ALA A 13 -17.19 -8.54 -12.51
N LEU A 14 -16.02 -8.11 -12.05
CA LEU A 14 -15.70 -6.73 -11.70
C LEU A 14 -15.74 -5.87 -12.96
N ASN A 15 -16.94 -5.44 -13.38
CA ASN A 15 -17.12 -4.47 -14.45
C ASN A 15 -16.79 -3.07 -13.93
N PHE A 16 -15.51 -2.71 -13.90
CA PHE A 16 -15.05 -1.34 -13.70
C PHE A 16 -14.63 -0.75 -15.05
N ALA A 17 -15.46 0.14 -15.59
CA ALA A 17 -15.08 1.04 -16.67
C ALA A 17 -14.16 2.13 -16.09
N GLY A 18 -12.90 1.77 -15.89
CA GLY A 18 -11.84 2.60 -15.32
C GLY A 18 -10.86 1.75 -14.50
N ASN A 19 -9.75 1.34 -15.12
CA ASN A 19 -8.57 0.70 -14.51
C ASN A 19 -8.76 -0.70 -13.88
N ALA A 20 -9.24 -1.68 -14.65
CA ALA A 20 -9.16 -3.11 -14.29
C ALA A 20 -7.70 -3.63 -14.15
N THR A 21 -6.70 -2.89 -14.65
CA THR A 21 -5.29 -3.28 -14.63
C THR A 21 -4.61 -3.08 -13.28
N SER A 22 -5.11 -2.20 -12.39
CA SER A 22 -4.47 -1.98 -11.08
C SER A 22 -4.84 -3.04 -10.05
N VAL A 23 -5.97 -3.74 -10.21
CA VAL A 23 -6.44 -4.83 -9.33
C VAL A 23 -5.57 -6.09 -9.46
N LEU A 24 -5.04 -6.35 -10.65
CA LEU A 24 -4.31 -7.58 -10.94
C LEU A 24 -2.82 -7.50 -10.54
N GLY A 25 -2.24 -6.30 -10.47
CA GLY A 25 -0.92 -6.09 -9.84
C GLY A 25 -0.90 -6.41 -8.33
N TRP A 26 -2.06 -6.64 -7.71
CA TRP A 26 -2.16 -7.01 -6.30
C TRP A 26 -1.67 -8.43 -6.02
N LEU A 27 -1.86 -9.36 -6.97
CA LEU A 27 -1.61 -10.78 -6.75
C LEU A 27 -0.12 -11.16 -6.70
N SER A 28 0.78 -10.32 -7.20
CA SER A 28 2.21 -10.62 -7.23
C SER A 28 2.91 -10.38 -5.89
N ILE A 29 2.33 -9.56 -5.01
CA ILE A 29 2.99 -9.09 -3.78
C ILE A 29 2.19 -9.46 -2.50
N MET A 30 0.99 -9.99 -2.66
CA MET A 30 0.16 -10.47 -1.54
C MET A 30 0.53 -11.92 -1.15
N PRO A 31 0.54 -12.28 0.15
CA PRO A 31 0.57 -13.67 0.59
C PRO A 31 -0.64 -14.46 0.05
N ARG A 32 -0.48 -15.78 -0.18
CA ARG A 32 -1.50 -16.64 -0.82
C ARG A 32 -2.81 -16.80 -0.03
N ASP A 33 -2.85 -16.47 1.26
CA ASP A 33 -4.03 -16.68 2.14
C ASP A 33 -4.81 -15.37 2.42
N LEU A 34 -5.30 -14.72 1.37
CA LEU A 34 -6.02 -13.44 1.48
C LEU A 34 -7.32 -13.52 2.34
N ALA A 35 -8.02 -14.66 2.31
CA ALA A 35 -9.37 -14.79 2.87
C ALA A 35 -9.42 -14.84 4.40
N GLY A 36 -8.32 -15.22 5.06
CA GLY A 36 -8.21 -15.25 6.53
C GLY A 36 -7.59 -13.98 7.14
N LEU A 37 -7.06 -13.10 6.29
CA LEU A 37 -6.16 -12.00 6.69
C LEU A 37 -6.84 -10.62 6.63
N ILE A 38 -8.01 -10.51 6.02
CA ILE A 38 -8.76 -9.25 5.96
C ILE A 38 -9.64 -9.14 7.21
N ASN A 39 -9.15 -8.41 8.22
CA ASN A 39 -10.04 -7.82 9.21
C ASN A 39 -10.91 -6.82 8.43
N PRO A 40 -12.23 -7.02 8.28
CA PRO A 40 -13.02 -6.31 7.28
C PRO A 40 -12.90 -4.79 7.50
N PRO A 41 -12.39 -4.02 6.53
CA PRO A 41 -12.31 -2.58 6.68
C PRO A 41 -13.74 -2.02 6.78
N GLN A 42 -13.93 -1.01 7.64
CA GLN A 42 -15.24 -0.36 7.80
C GLN A 42 -15.67 0.43 6.54
N VAL A 43 -14.74 0.67 5.61
CA VAL A 43 -14.96 1.24 4.28
C VAL A 43 -14.50 0.19 3.26
N SER A 44 -15.22 0.03 2.16
CA SER A 44 -14.86 -0.99 1.18
C SER A 44 -13.48 -0.67 0.56
N LEU A 45 -12.64 -1.69 0.40
CA LEU A 45 -11.32 -1.59 -0.25
C LEU A 45 -11.36 -0.77 -1.58
N PRO A 46 -12.36 -0.96 -2.46
CA PRO A 46 -12.54 -0.13 -3.65
C PRO A 46 -12.73 1.37 -3.39
N ASP A 47 -13.45 1.73 -2.32
CA ASP A 47 -13.73 3.13 -2.00
C ASP A 47 -12.48 3.87 -1.55
N ALA A 48 -11.62 3.23 -0.76
CA ALA A 48 -10.35 3.80 -0.34
C ALA A 48 -9.44 4.07 -1.56
N ILE A 49 -9.40 3.16 -2.53
CA ILE A 49 -8.64 3.34 -3.78
C ILE A 49 -9.21 4.49 -4.60
N LYS A 50 -10.54 4.51 -4.78
CA LYS A 50 -11.20 5.58 -5.53
C LYS A 50 -10.95 6.95 -4.90
N SER A 51 -11.03 7.03 -3.58
CA SER A 51 -10.69 8.24 -2.82
C SER A 51 -9.23 8.66 -3.05
N ALA A 52 -8.27 7.73 -3.04
CA ALA A 52 -6.87 8.02 -3.33
C ALA A 52 -6.68 8.62 -4.74
N VAL A 53 -7.37 8.09 -5.76
CA VAL A 53 -7.32 8.62 -7.14
C VAL A 53 -7.88 10.04 -7.20
N VAL A 54 -9.05 10.27 -6.59
CA VAL A 54 -9.71 11.59 -6.58
C VAL A 54 -8.85 12.63 -5.89
N GLU A 55 -8.30 12.31 -4.72
CA GLU A 55 -7.42 13.21 -3.99
C GLU A 55 -6.09 13.43 -4.70
N GLY A 56 -5.56 12.41 -5.37
CA GLY A 56 -4.35 12.50 -6.18
C GLY A 56 -4.45 13.53 -7.30
N GLY A 57 -5.65 13.74 -7.85
CA GLY A 57 -5.92 14.79 -8.84
C GLY A 57 -5.66 16.21 -8.33
N ASN A 58 -5.68 16.42 -7.01
CA ASN A 58 -5.43 17.73 -6.39
C ASN A 58 -3.94 18.01 -6.15
N TYR A 59 -3.06 17.00 -6.29
CA TYR A 59 -1.62 17.18 -6.15
C TYR A 59 -1.01 17.71 -7.44
N THR A 60 -0.80 19.02 -7.50
CA THR A 60 -0.17 19.72 -8.63
C THR A 60 1.34 19.88 -8.50
N THR A 61 1.90 19.46 -7.37
CA THR A 61 3.35 19.51 -7.10
C THR A 61 4.12 18.58 -8.04
N ALA A 62 5.38 18.95 -8.33
CA ALA A 62 6.26 18.14 -9.16
C ALA A 62 6.40 16.70 -8.60
N PRO A 63 6.41 15.66 -9.46
CA PRO A 63 6.56 14.29 -9.02
C PRO A 63 7.93 14.09 -8.37
N THR A 64 7.97 13.30 -7.31
CA THR A 64 9.18 13.04 -6.51
C THR A 64 9.55 11.56 -6.55
N SER A 65 10.79 11.25 -6.18
CA SER A 65 11.30 9.89 -5.99
C SER A 65 11.55 9.53 -4.52
N GLU A 66 11.47 10.51 -3.61
CA GLU A 66 11.89 10.40 -2.21
C GLU A 66 10.72 10.46 -1.23
N THR A 67 9.77 11.38 -1.47
CA THR A 67 8.67 11.65 -0.53
C THR A 67 7.35 11.71 -1.27
N LEU A 68 6.44 10.79 -0.96
CA LEU A 68 5.13 10.73 -1.60
C LEU A 68 4.02 10.62 -0.57
N VAL A 69 2.82 11.03 -0.95
CA VAL A 69 1.60 10.82 -0.17
C VAL A 69 0.95 9.54 -0.64
N ALA A 70 0.57 8.71 0.32
CA ALA A 70 -0.15 7.48 0.10
C ALA A 70 -1.34 7.37 1.07
N LYS A 71 -2.37 6.63 0.68
CA LYS A 71 -3.55 6.39 1.48
C LYS A 71 -3.50 5.01 2.11
N VAL A 72 -3.89 4.91 3.38
CA VAL A 72 -3.94 3.64 4.13
C VAL A 72 -5.10 2.78 3.61
N ILE A 73 -4.77 1.58 3.13
CA ILE A 73 -5.71 0.64 2.54
C ILE A 73 -5.96 -0.55 3.47
N THR A 74 -4.91 -1.26 3.86
CA THR A 74 -5.00 -2.30 4.90
C THR A 74 -4.22 -1.84 6.13
N ARG A 75 -4.67 -2.34 7.27
CA ARG A 75 -4.16 -1.98 8.57
C ARG A 75 -3.65 -3.23 9.26
N ALA A 76 -2.57 -3.10 9.99
CA ALA A 76 -2.02 -4.14 10.84
C ALA A 76 -1.89 -3.61 12.27
N SER A 77 -1.94 -4.51 13.25
CA SER A 77 -1.61 -4.14 14.63
C SER A 77 -0.10 -3.88 14.73
N LEU A 78 0.27 -2.82 15.44
CA LEU A 78 1.65 -2.53 15.80
C LEU A 78 2.06 -3.15 17.14
N ASP A 79 1.10 -3.63 17.94
CA ASP A 79 1.37 -4.25 19.23
C ASP A 79 2.04 -5.63 19.07
N ASP A 80 1.72 -6.34 17.98
CA ASP A 80 2.23 -7.68 17.67
C ASP A 80 3.35 -7.71 16.62
N ALA A 81 4.06 -6.60 16.41
CA ALA A 81 5.07 -6.42 15.35
C ALA A 81 6.25 -7.43 15.35
N ASN A 82 6.34 -8.30 16.37
CA ASN A 82 7.35 -9.37 16.51
C ASN A 82 6.74 -10.79 16.53
N SER A 83 5.42 -10.94 16.36
CA SER A 83 4.71 -12.22 16.54
C SER A 83 4.88 -13.19 15.36
N GLY A 84 5.48 -12.76 14.25
CA GLY A 84 5.72 -13.60 13.07
C GLY A 84 4.49 -13.84 12.19
N ALA A 85 3.29 -13.42 12.65
CA ALA A 85 2.07 -13.32 11.85
C ALA A 85 1.88 -11.90 11.32
N ASP A 86 2.96 -11.31 10.78
CA ASP A 86 3.02 -9.91 10.37
C ASP A 86 2.07 -9.66 9.19
N MET A 87 0.86 -9.22 9.51
CA MET A 87 -0.01 -8.60 8.52
C MET A 87 0.65 -7.34 7.99
N PRO A 88 0.84 -7.19 6.67
CA PRO A 88 1.42 -5.97 6.13
C PRO A 88 0.40 -4.83 6.10
N PHE A 89 0.89 -3.62 6.34
CA PHE A 89 0.18 -2.41 5.93
C PHE A 89 0.22 -2.32 4.40
N LEU A 90 -0.90 -1.94 3.80
CA LEU A 90 -0.98 -1.66 2.37
C LEU A 90 -1.34 -0.20 2.18
N PHE A 91 -0.63 0.45 1.27
CA PHE A 91 -0.87 1.83 0.91
C PHE A 91 -1.14 1.96 -0.59
N SER A 92 -2.05 2.88 -0.95
CA SER A 92 -2.29 3.31 -2.32
C SER A 92 -1.56 4.62 -2.56
N LEU A 93 -0.88 4.77 -3.69
CA LEU A 93 -0.37 6.06 -4.12
C LEU A 93 -1.50 7.10 -4.19
N VAL A 94 -1.17 8.35 -3.85
CA VAL A 94 -2.03 9.52 -3.97
C VAL A 94 -1.30 10.59 -4.79
N SER A 95 -0.12 11.03 -4.33
CA SER A 95 0.68 12.04 -5.06
C SER A 95 1.42 11.43 -6.25
N PRO A 96 1.75 12.22 -7.30
CA PRO A 96 2.58 11.74 -8.41
C PRO A 96 3.95 11.19 -7.94
N PHE A 97 4.35 10.03 -8.47
CA PHE A 97 5.61 9.37 -8.17
C PHE A 97 6.43 9.15 -9.43
N LYS A 98 7.70 9.54 -9.42
CA LYS A 98 8.62 9.37 -10.54
C LYS A 98 9.98 8.90 -10.04
N PRO A 99 10.34 7.62 -10.22
CA PRO A 99 11.70 7.16 -10.01
C PRO A 99 12.70 7.95 -10.86
N THR A 100 13.88 8.27 -10.31
CA THR A 100 14.83 9.20 -10.97
C THR A 100 15.40 8.66 -12.28
N GLY A 101 15.55 7.35 -12.39
CA GLY A 101 16.04 6.63 -13.58
C GLY A 101 14.94 6.22 -14.57
N MET A 102 13.68 6.61 -14.34
CA MET A 102 12.56 6.27 -15.22
C MET A 102 11.93 7.53 -15.82
N ASN A 103 11.48 7.41 -17.07
CA ASN A 103 10.69 8.47 -17.73
C ASN A 103 9.20 8.40 -17.38
N THR A 104 8.75 7.29 -16.78
CA THR A 104 7.37 7.05 -16.39
C THR A 104 7.03 7.80 -15.10
N ILE A 105 5.84 8.43 -15.07
CA ILE A 105 5.27 9.04 -13.88
C ILE A 105 4.02 8.25 -13.49
N PHE A 106 4.05 7.64 -12.32
CA PHE A 106 2.90 6.95 -11.74
C PHE A 106 2.00 7.95 -11.02
N ARG A 107 0.68 7.81 -11.17
CA ARG A 107 -0.32 8.74 -10.61
C ARG A 107 -1.49 7.95 -10.04
N GLY A 108 -2.19 8.54 -9.06
CA GLY A 108 -3.40 7.95 -8.50
C GLY A 108 -3.17 6.53 -8.01
N ASP A 109 -3.94 5.57 -8.51
CA ASP A 109 -3.86 4.16 -8.14
C ASP A 109 -2.70 3.39 -8.80
N GLY A 110 -1.83 4.08 -9.55
CA GLY A 110 -0.74 3.46 -10.30
C GLY A 110 0.34 2.78 -9.47
N CYS A 111 0.41 3.01 -8.15
CA CYS A 111 1.30 2.26 -7.26
C CYS A 111 0.63 1.80 -5.96
N ARG A 112 1.18 0.72 -5.42
CA ARG A 112 0.89 0.14 -4.11
C ARG A 112 2.18 -0.05 -3.33
N PHE A 113 2.12 0.16 -2.02
CA PHE A 113 3.29 0.01 -1.15
C PHE A 113 2.97 -0.92 0.01
N LEU A 114 3.93 -1.76 0.35
CA LEU A 114 3.87 -2.60 1.54
C LEU A 114 4.65 -1.97 2.68
N GLY A 115 4.00 -1.89 3.84
CA GLY A 115 4.62 -1.52 5.10
C GLY A 115 4.66 -2.69 6.07
N LYS A 116 5.73 -2.73 6.86
CA LYS A 116 5.91 -3.64 7.98
C LYS A 116 5.98 -2.84 9.28
N GLY A 117 5.14 -3.18 10.25
CA GLY A 117 5.21 -2.61 11.59
C GLY A 117 6.52 -2.96 12.29
N ARG A 118 7.08 -2.00 13.04
CA ARG A 118 8.31 -2.17 13.84
C ARG A 118 8.10 -1.97 15.34
N GLY A 119 6.92 -1.49 15.72
CA GLY A 119 6.54 -1.22 17.10
C GLY A 119 6.12 0.23 17.32
N ILE A 120 5.95 0.58 18.59
CA ILE A 120 5.34 1.84 19.04
C ILE A 120 6.36 2.62 19.86
N SER A 121 6.44 3.92 19.62
CA SER A 121 7.22 4.87 20.42
C SER A 121 6.39 5.30 21.63
N GLN A 122 6.77 4.84 22.83
CA GLN A 122 6.08 5.24 24.07
C GLN A 122 6.16 6.76 24.32
N ASP A 123 7.29 7.38 23.99
CA ASP A 123 7.51 8.82 24.24
C ASP A 123 6.82 9.76 23.24
N LYS A 124 6.52 9.27 22.03
CA LYS A 124 6.02 10.09 20.91
C LYS A 124 4.57 9.80 20.55
N ASN A 125 3.94 8.83 21.22
CA ASN A 125 2.61 8.32 20.90
C ASN A 125 2.42 8.06 19.38
N GLY A 126 3.43 7.40 18.79
CA GLY A 126 3.51 7.19 17.35
C GLY A 126 4.10 5.83 17.01
N GLY A 127 3.82 5.34 15.81
CA GLY A 127 4.29 4.04 15.34
C GLY A 127 5.47 4.14 14.39
N TYR A 128 6.27 3.07 14.37
CA TYR A 128 7.31 2.86 13.38
C TYR A 128 6.81 1.84 12.35
N ILE A 129 6.76 2.26 11.09
CA ILE A 129 6.36 1.41 9.97
C ILE A 129 7.40 1.58 8.87
N ASP A 130 8.07 0.49 8.52
CA ASP A 130 9.08 0.43 7.47
C ASP A 130 8.40 0.08 6.13
N ILE A 131 8.76 0.78 5.06
CA ILE A 131 8.36 0.40 3.70
C ILE A 131 9.28 -0.69 3.20
N VAL A 132 8.71 -1.82 2.80
CA VAL A 132 9.46 -3.02 2.41
C VAL A 132 9.25 -3.41 0.95
N GLY A 133 8.24 -2.86 0.29
CA GLY A 133 7.98 -3.13 -1.11
C GLY A 133 7.14 -2.06 -1.79
N ALA A 134 7.26 -1.99 -3.11
CA ALA A 134 6.45 -1.19 -4.00
C ALA A 134 6.06 -2.01 -5.24
N SER A 135 4.81 -1.88 -5.66
CA SER A 135 4.28 -2.34 -6.95
C SER A 135 3.78 -1.15 -7.71
N CYS A 136 4.10 -1.03 -8.99
CA CYS A 136 3.55 0.01 -9.82
C CYS A 136 3.13 -0.55 -11.18
N VAL A 137 2.04 -0.04 -11.73
CA VAL A 137 1.59 -0.37 -13.08
C VAL A 137 1.54 0.92 -13.87
N ASP A 138 2.23 0.95 -15.02
CA ASP A 138 2.18 2.09 -15.92
C ASP A 138 0.89 2.08 -16.77
N ASP A 139 0.69 3.15 -17.53
CA ASP A 139 -0.45 3.34 -18.44
C ASP A 139 -0.52 2.30 -19.57
N ARG A 140 0.59 1.61 -19.87
CA ARG A 140 0.68 0.52 -20.86
C ARG A 140 0.31 -0.84 -20.25
N GLY A 141 0.09 -0.90 -18.93
CA GLY A 141 -0.18 -2.12 -18.18
C GLY A 141 1.07 -2.91 -17.83
N ILE A 142 2.26 -2.30 -17.87
CA ILE A 142 3.50 -2.95 -17.45
C ILE A 142 3.65 -2.79 -15.94
N ALA A 143 3.81 -3.91 -15.25
CA ALA A 143 4.07 -3.98 -13.82
C ALA A 143 5.57 -3.82 -13.54
N TYR A 144 5.87 -3.05 -12.50
CA TYR A 144 7.20 -2.85 -11.97
C TYR A 144 7.19 -3.05 -10.47
N GLU A 145 8.28 -3.59 -9.93
CA GLU A 145 8.39 -3.91 -8.52
C GLU A 145 9.72 -3.44 -7.93
N LEU A 146 9.69 -3.14 -6.65
CA LEU A 146 10.87 -2.88 -5.83
C LEU A 146 10.65 -3.55 -4.49
N HIS A 147 11.63 -4.33 -4.05
CA HIS A 147 11.60 -5.06 -2.79
C HIS A 147 12.84 -4.74 -1.98
N ALA A 148 12.66 -4.58 -0.67
CA ALA A 148 13.79 -4.47 0.24
C ALA A 148 14.55 -5.81 0.29
N GLN A 149 15.87 -5.75 0.29
CA GLN A 149 16.69 -6.96 0.39
C GLN A 149 16.99 -7.32 1.85
N GLY A 150 16.66 -8.55 2.23
CA GLY A 150 16.93 -9.07 3.57
C GLY A 150 16.18 -8.29 4.65
N THR A 151 16.93 -7.76 5.63
CA THR A 151 16.38 -6.98 6.76
C THR A 151 16.37 -5.48 6.52
N ARG A 152 16.74 -5.02 5.31
CA ARG A 152 16.69 -3.60 4.97
C ARG A 152 15.25 -3.14 4.79
N ARG A 153 15.06 -1.83 4.88
CA ARG A 153 13.85 -1.15 4.44
C ARG A 153 14.15 -0.26 3.25
N LEU A 154 13.13 0.08 2.48
CA LEU A 154 13.19 1.09 1.43
C LEU A 154 13.00 2.50 2.00
N GLY A 155 12.29 2.61 3.12
CA GLY A 155 11.88 3.86 3.71
C GLY A 155 10.98 3.65 4.92
N PHE A 156 10.25 4.67 5.31
CA PHE A 156 9.34 4.65 6.45
C PHE A 156 8.09 5.50 6.23
N VAL A 157 7.08 5.28 7.07
CA VAL A 157 5.83 6.04 7.10
C VAL A 157 5.95 7.19 8.10
N ALA A 158 5.47 8.37 7.72
CA ALA A 158 5.39 9.56 8.56
C ALA A 158 4.05 10.28 8.38
N ASN A 159 3.77 11.26 9.25
CA ASN A 159 2.63 12.14 9.07
C ASN A 159 2.81 13.04 7.84
N VAL A 160 1.72 13.36 7.15
CA VAL A 160 1.77 14.32 6.03
C VAL A 160 2.26 15.68 6.54
N GLY A 161 3.24 16.27 5.85
CA GLY A 161 3.91 17.51 6.25
C GLY A 161 5.04 17.34 7.27
N ASP A 162 5.25 16.16 7.84
CA ASP A 162 6.34 15.91 8.80
C ASP A 162 7.57 15.31 8.13
N PHE A 163 8.56 16.18 7.87
CA PHE A 163 9.83 15.82 7.24
C PHE A 163 10.94 15.50 8.23
N THR A 164 10.64 15.50 9.54
CA THR A 164 11.66 15.36 10.59
C THR A 164 11.47 14.12 11.44
N SER A 165 10.23 13.70 11.68
CA SER A 165 9.99 12.49 12.46
C SER A 165 10.05 11.23 11.59
N GLY A 166 10.48 10.14 12.24
CA GLY A 166 10.38 8.78 11.72
C GLY A 166 9.16 8.03 12.25
N THR A 167 8.16 8.76 12.74
CA THR A 167 6.98 8.20 13.40
C THR A 167 5.70 8.69 12.74
N VAL A 168 4.67 7.84 12.75
CA VAL A 168 3.33 8.19 12.26
C VAL A 168 2.32 8.13 13.40
N LYS A 169 1.34 9.02 13.39
CA LYS A 169 0.27 9.06 14.40
C LYS A 169 -0.54 7.77 14.35
N LEU A 170 -0.81 7.20 15.51
CA LEU A 170 -1.63 6.00 15.66
C LEU A 170 -3.01 6.34 16.20
N ILE A 171 -3.95 5.43 15.95
CA ILE A 171 -5.23 5.32 16.62
C ILE A 171 -5.25 4.03 17.44
N GLN A 172 -6.16 3.98 18.42
CA GLN A 172 -6.50 2.73 19.09
C GLN A 172 -7.80 2.20 18.49
N ASP A 173 -7.78 0.99 17.94
CA ASP A 173 -8.95 0.33 17.35
C ASP A 173 -9.10 -1.05 17.98
N LYS A 174 -10.20 -1.27 18.70
CA LYS A 174 -10.51 -2.54 19.40
C LYS A 174 -9.40 -3.04 20.36
N GLY A 175 -8.58 -2.13 20.88
CA GLY A 175 -7.50 -2.44 21.81
C GLY A 175 -6.10 -2.45 21.17
N ASP A 176 -6.03 -2.47 19.84
CA ASP A 176 -4.77 -2.48 19.09
C ASP A 176 -4.39 -1.08 18.58
N HIS A 177 -3.10 -0.79 18.53
CA HIS A 177 -2.55 0.42 17.91
C HIS A 177 -2.33 0.19 16.42
N THR A 178 -2.95 1.05 15.60
CA THR A 178 -2.89 0.97 14.14
C THR A 178 -2.99 2.36 13.51
N LEU A 179 -2.85 2.44 12.20
CA LEU A 179 -3.22 3.62 11.42
C LEU A 179 -4.74 3.75 11.26
N GLN A 180 -5.22 4.96 11.07
CA GLN A 180 -6.60 5.21 10.63
C GLN A 180 -6.77 4.76 9.17
N HIS A 181 -7.84 4.03 8.88
CA HIS A 181 -8.12 3.58 7.52
C HIS A 181 -8.54 4.76 6.63
N ALA A 182 -8.18 4.71 5.34
CA ALA A 182 -8.46 5.72 4.33
C ALA A 182 -7.86 7.12 4.60
N GLU A 183 -7.03 7.26 5.64
CA GLU A 183 -6.24 8.47 5.87
C GLU A 183 -4.98 8.51 5.01
N ASN A 184 -4.50 9.73 4.78
CA ASN A 184 -3.27 9.97 4.05
C ASN A 184 -2.07 9.97 5.00
N VAL A 185 -1.02 9.32 4.57
CA VAL A 185 0.29 9.28 5.20
C VAL A 185 1.36 9.69 4.20
N MET A 186 2.52 10.09 4.70
CA MET A 186 3.69 10.32 3.88
C MET A 186 4.56 9.05 3.89
N LEU A 187 4.95 8.58 2.71
CA LEU A 187 6.02 7.60 2.58
C LEU A 187 7.31 8.33 2.25
N ARG A 188 8.36 8.05 3.00
CA ARG A 188 9.68 8.64 2.83
C ARG A 188 10.69 7.55 2.58
N PHE A 189 11.27 7.51 1.40
CA PHE A 189 12.33 6.58 1.08
C PHE A 189 13.64 7.03 1.69
N ASP A 190 14.42 6.09 2.23
CA ASP A 190 15.74 6.37 2.82
C ASP A 190 16.72 6.88 1.74
N GLN A 191 16.47 6.53 0.47
CA GLN A 191 17.15 7.05 -0.72
C GLN A 191 16.13 7.30 -1.84
N PRO A 192 16.35 8.27 -2.74
CA PRO A 192 15.53 8.43 -3.93
C PRO A 192 15.41 7.11 -4.69
N VAL A 193 14.17 6.70 -4.97
CA VAL A 193 13.92 5.50 -5.76
C VAL A 193 14.45 5.74 -7.18
N ALA A 194 15.52 5.03 -7.53
CA ALA A 194 16.15 5.18 -8.82
C ALA A 194 15.39 4.43 -9.92
N LEU A 195 15.03 3.19 -9.65
CA LEU A 195 14.44 2.29 -10.64
C LEU A 195 13.47 1.32 -9.95
N LEU A 196 12.41 0.95 -10.67
CA LEU A 196 11.57 -0.20 -10.37
C LEU A 196 11.84 -1.27 -11.44
N LEU A 197 11.93 -2.53 -11.04
CA LEU A 197 12.25 -3.63 -11.95
C LEU A 197 10.99 -4.10 -12.65
N GLU A 198 11.02 -4.25 -13.97
CA GLU A 198 9.89 -4.79 -14.73
C GLU A 198 9.58 -6.23 -14.26
N ALA A 199 8.34 -6.45 -13.82
CA ALA A 199 7.86 -7.75 -13.36
C ALA A 199 6.98 -8.45 -14.41
N GLY A 200 6.47 -7.72 -15.40
CA GLY A 200 5.72 -8.26 -16.53
C GLY A 200 4.54 -7.40 -16.93
N ARG A 201 3.57 -7.98 -17.64
CA ARG A 201 2.37 -7.27 -18.11
C ARG A 201 1.13 -7.75 -17.39
N VAL A 202 0.35 -6.81 -16.90
CA VAL A 202 -0.95 -7.06 -16.29
C VAL A 202 -2.00 -7.14 -17.40
N ARG A 203 -2.62 -8.31 -17.57
CA ARG A 203 -3.61 -8.60 -18.63
C ARG A 203 -5.04 -8.41 -18.15
#